data_AF-A0A661NFJ4-F1
#
_entry.id   AF-A0A661NFJ4-F1
#
_cell.length_a   1.000
_cell.length_b   1.000
_cell.length_c   1.000
_cell.angle_alpha   90.00
_cell.angle_beta   90.00
_cell.angle_gamma   90.00
#
_symmetry.space_group_name_H-M   'P 1'
#
loop_
_entity.id
_entity.type
_entity.pdbx_description
1 polymer ?
#
loop_
_entity_poly.entity_id
_entity_poly.type
_entity_poly.pdbx_seq_one_letter_code
_entity_poly.pdbx_strand_id
1 'polypeptide(L)'
;GVLVLGSAGDKGASDFAPLTKIHASVSLSANRGPFDAVAQVVVPVASWAEQHGTFVNVDGLSQTFKRAIAAPGRIVPTWQTLVAIAEEMGKPMKLSGIKEVRAALSAPRDSATAEAQA
;
A
#
# COMPACT_ATOMS: atom_id res chain seq x y z
N GLY A 1 3.32 3.73 14.65
CA GLY A 1 3.97 4.08 13.37
C GLY A 1 2.90 4.36 12.33
N VAL A 2 3.27 5.01 11.24
CA VAL A 2 2.40 5.31 10.09
C VAL A 2 3.00 4.68 8.84
N LEU A 3 2.15 4.02 8.07
CA LEU A 3 2.47 3.48 6.76
C LEU A 3 1.64 4.21 5.71
N VAL A 4 2.30 4.85 4.75
CA VAL A 4 1.65 5.57 3.65
C VAL A 4 1.77 4.73 2.39
N LEU A 5 0.64 4.55 1.69
CA LEU A 5 0.58 3.80 0.43
C LEU A 5 0.35 4.79 -0.72
N GLY A 6 1.35 4.91 -1.59
CA GLY A 6 1.32 5.81 -2.75
C GLY A 6 1.82 7.22 -2.47
N SER A 7 1.77 8.05 -3.52
CA SER A 7 2.12 9.47 -3.45
C SER A 7 0.87 10.28 -3.15
N ALA A 8 0.98 11.22 -2.20
CA ALA A 8 -0.15 11.89 -1.58
C ALA A 8 -0.81 13.01 -2.43
N GLY A 9 -1.01 12.75 -3.73
CA GLY A 9 -1.81 13.57 -4.62
C GLY A 9 -1.34 15.03 -4.71
N ASP A 10 -2.28 15.94 -4.43
CA ASP A 10 -2.16 17.40 -4.46
C ASP A 10 -1.57 18.01 -3.17
N LYS A 11 -1.33 17.20 -2.14
CA LYS A 11 -0.81 17.66 -0.85
C LYS A 11 0.65 18.09 -0.95
N GLY A 12 1.01 19.17 -0.27
CA GLY A 12 2.40 19.60 -0.11
C GLY A 12 3.12 18.87 1.03
N ALA A 13 4.46 18.98 1.08
CA ALA A 13 5.26 18.42 2.17
C ALA A 13 4.86 18.99 3.55
N SER A 14 4.42 20.25 3.60
CA SER A 14 3.93 20.93 4.80
C SER A 14 2.68 20.27 5.39
N ASP A 15 1.84 19.64 4.56
CA ASP A 15 0.61 19.00 5.03
C ASP A 15 0.89 17.75 5.87
N PHE A 16 2.12 17.22 5.77
CA PHE A 16 2.59 16.08 6.54
C PHE A 16 3.41 16.48 7.78
N ALA A 17 3.50 17.78 8.10
CA ALA A 17 4.23 18.26 9.27
C ALA A 17 3.85 17.54 10.58
N PRO A 18 2.57 17.20 10.86
CA PRO A 18 2.22 16.42 12.05
C PRO A 18 2.86 15.03 12.11
N LEU A 19 3.09 14.39 10.95
CA LEU A 19 3.61 13.02 10.85
C LEU A 19 5.10 12.94 11.18
N THR A 20 5.82 14.06 11.15
CA THR A 20 7.25 14.12 11.52
C THR A 20 7.50 13.80 13.00
N LYS A 21 6.49 13.95 13.85
CA LYS A 21 6.55 13.66 15.29
C LYS A 21 6.34 12.18 15.62
N ILE A 22 5.97 11.36 14.63
CA ILE A 22 5.65 9.95 14.85
C ILE A 22 6.92 9.12 14.77
N HIS A 23 7.14 8.23 15.74
CA HIS A 23 8.37 7.45 15.87
C HIS A 23 8.72 6.49 14.73
N ALA A 24 7.77 6.18 13.85
CA ALA A 24 8.00 5.32 12.69
C ALA A 24 7.11 5.79 11.55
N SER A 25 7.70 6.29 10.47
CA SER A 25 6.99 6.70 9.25
C SER A 25 7.61 6.06 8.00
N VAL A 26 6.81 5.27 7.27
CA VAL A 26 7.25 4.52 6.08
C VAL A 26 6.38 4.88 4.89
N SER A 27 6.99 5.20 3.75
CA SER A 27 6.32 5.45 2.47
C SER A 27 6.52 4.26 1.52
N LEU A 28 5.44 3.68 1.01
CA LEU A 28 5.46 2.70 -0.07
C LEU A 28 4.98 3.37 -1.36
N SER A 29 5.91 3.85 -2.19
CA SER A 29 5.57 4.65 -3.39
C SER A 29 6.30 4.15 -4.64
N ALA A 30 5.63 4.25 -5.80
CA ALA A 30 6.22 3.94 -7.11
C ALA A 30 6.90 5.16 -7.76
N ASN A 31 6.59 6.35 -7.27
CA ASN A 31 7.02 7.64 -7.80
C ASN A 31 7.32 8.55 -6.62
N ARG A 32 8.26 9.49 -6.80
CA ARG A 32 8.57 10.48 -5.77
C ARG A 32 7.33 11.30 -5.43
N GLY A 33 7.04 11.40 -4.14
CA GLY A 33 5.91 12.14 -3.61
C GLY A 33 6.30 13.17 -2.54
N PRO A 34 5.40 14.12 -2.23
CA PRO A 34 5.61 15.13 -1.18
C PRO A 34 5.88 14.54 0.20
N PHE A 35 5.32 13.37 0.50
CA PHE A 35 5.54 12.67 1.77
C PHE A 35 6.94 12.04 1.87
N ASP A 36 7.58 11.69 0.75
CA ASP A 36 8.90 11.04 0.74
C ASP A 36 9.99 11.95 1.32
N ALA A 37 9.78 13.27 1.27
CA ALA A 37 10.68 14.27 1.87
C ALA A 37 10.66 14.27 3.40
N VAL A 38 9.61 13.73 4.02
CA VAL A 38 9.42 13.71 5.48
C VAL A 38 9.30 12.30 6.07
N ALA A 39 9.27 11.27 5.22
CA ALA A 39 9.26 9.89 5.64
C ALA A 39 10.63 9.47 6.19
N GLN A 40 10.65 8.66 7.25
CA GLN A 40 11.90 8.11 7.79
C GLN A 40 12.46 7.02 6.88
N VAL A 41 11.58 6.24 6.25
CA VAL A 41 11.94 5.22 5.28
C VAL A 41 11.04 5.34 4.06
N VAL A 42 11.65 5.33 2.88
CA VAL A 42 10.93 5.21 1.60
C VAL A 42 11.30 3.86 0.99
N VAL A 43 10.28 3.03 0.75
CA VAL A 43 10.42 1.73 0.12
C VAL A 43 9.77 1.79 -1.25
N PRO A 44 10.56 1.74 -2.34
CA PRO A 44 10.00 1.74 -3.68
C PRO A 44 9.18 0.48 -3.95
N VAL A 45 7.98 0.64 -4.52
CA VAL A 45 7.07 -0.47 -4.87
C VAL A 45 6.60 -0.36 -6.32
N ALA A 46 6.09 -1.46 -6.88
CA ALA A 46 5.67 -1.52 -8.27
C ALA A 46 4.54 -0.52 -8.57
N SER A 47 4.59 0.10 -9.75
CA SER A 47 3.48 0.93 -10.24
C SER A 47 2.25 0.08 -10.59
N TRP A 48 1.11 0.71 -10.84
CA TRP A 48 -0.09 -0.02 -11.28
C TRP A 48 0.13 -0.75 -12.62
N ALA A 49 0.98 -0.23 -13.51
CA ALA A 49 1.29 -0.86 -14.79
C ALA A 49 2.19 -2.11 -14.64
N GLU A 50 2.87 -2.23 -13.51
CA GLU A 50 3.91 -3.24 -13.22
C GLU A 50 3.40 -4.43 -12.40
N GLN A 51 2.12 -4.44 -12.02
CA GLN A 51 1.55 -5.46 -11.17
C GLN A 51 0.16 -5.92 -11.62
N HIS A 52 -0.33 -6.99 -11.00
CA HIS A 52 -1.73 -7.38 -11.10
C HIS A 52 -2.48 -6.78 -9.93
N GLY A 53 -3.69 -6.30 -10.16
CA GLY A 53 -4.50 -5.72 -9.10
C GLY A 53 -5.97 -5.64 -9.46
N THR A 54 -6.68 -4.89 -8.64
CA THR A 54 -8.10 -4.62 -8.76
C THR A 54 -8.32 -3.16 -8.39
N PHE A 55 -9.03 -2.41 -9.25
CA PHE A 55 -9.59 -1.10 -8.91
C PHE A 55 -11.09 -1.23 -8.70
N VAL A 56 -11.63 -0.37 -7.84
CA VAL A 56 -13.07 -0.17 -7.71
C VAL A 56 -13.34 1.24 -8.23
N ASN A 57 -14.19 1.35 -9.24
CA ASN A 57 -14.55 2.64 -9.81
C ASN A 57 -15.58 3.37 -8.94
N VAL A 58 -15.96 4.58 -9.36
CA VAL A 58 -16.96 5.41 -8.65
C VAL A 58 -18.35 4.77 -8.56
N ASP A 59 -18.68 3.85 -9.46
CA ASP A 59 -19.94 3.10 -9.47
C ASP A 59 -19.89 1.82 -8.59
N GLY A 60 -18.77 1.60 -7.90
CA GLY A 60 -18.57 0.40 -7.06
C GLY A 60 -18.22 -0.85 -7.86
N LEU A 61 -17.92 -0.75 -9.15
CA LEU A 61 -17.57 -1.89 -9.99
C LEU A 61 -16.11 -2.29 -9.78
N SER A 62 -15.91 -3.54 -9.37
CA SER A 62 -14.60 -4.17 -9.21
C SER A 62 -14.04 -4.60 -10.57
N GLN A 63 -12.90 -4.03 -10.94
CA GLN A 63 -12.24 -4.26 -12.23
C GLN A 63 -10.82 -4.77 -12.00
N THR A 64 -10.55 -5.99 -12.45
CA THR A 64 -9.19 -6.54 -12.37
C THR A 64 -8.35 -6.08 -13.56
N PHE A 65 -7.08 -5.75 -13.30
CA PHE A 65 -6.11 -5.49 -14.34
C PHE A 65 -4.96 -6.49 -14.30
N LYS A 66 -4.26 -6.59 -15.44
CA LYS A 66 -3.05 -7.41 -15.58
C LYS A 66 -1.84 -6.50 -15.70
N ARG A 67 -0.70 -7.01 -15.25
CA ARG A 67 0.60 -6.37 -15.45
C ARG A 67 0.84 -6.13 -16.94
N ALA A 68 1.18 -4.90 -17.30
CA ALA A 68 1.52 -4.50 -18.66
C ALA A 68 3.01 -4.61 -18.94
N ILE A 69 3.85 -4.19 -17.97
CA ILE A 69 5.32 -4.22 -18.07
C ILE A 69 5.92 -4.86 -16.82
N ALA A 70 7.16 -5.35 -16.90
CA ALA A 70 7.87 -5.83 -15.71
C ALA A 70 8.31 -4.64 -14.83
N ALA A 71 8.23 -4.81 -13.51
CA ALA A 71 8.80 -3.85 -12.58
C ALA A 71 10.34 -3.78 -12.76
N PRO A 72 10.96 -2.61 -12.62
CA PRO A 72 12.39 -2.47 -12.78
C PRO A 72 13.16 -3.16 -11.64
N GLY A 73 14.25 -3.85 -11.96
CA GLY A 73 15.18 -4.39 -10.96
C GLY A 73 14.52 -5.35 -9.97
N ARG A 74 14.60 -5.02 -8.67
CA ARG A 74 14.07 -5.84 -7.56
C ARG A 74 12.75 -5.31 -6.99
N ILE A 75 12.06 -4.45 -7.73
CA ILE A 75 10.80 -3.85 -7.28
C ILE A 75 9.69 -4.90 -7.29
N VAL A 76 8.94 -4.94 -6.20
CA VAL A 76 7.82 -5.88 -6.00
C VAL A 76 6.49 -5.14 -5.80
N PRO A 77 5.35 -5.79 -6.07
CA PRO A 77 4.04 -5.26 -5.73
C PRO A 77 3.91 -4.82 -4.26
N THR A 78 3.13 -3.77 -4.02
CA THR A 78 2.90 -3.22 -2.67
C THR A 78 2.42 -4.28 -1.68
N TRP A 79 1.54 -5.20 -2.12
CA TRP A 79 1.03 -6.26 -1.25
C TRP A 79 2.11 -7.24 -0.80
N GLN A 80 3.13 -7.53 -1.63
CA GLN A 80 4.25 -8.39 -1.22
C GLN A 80 5.11 -7.71 -0.17
N THR A 81 5.34 -6.40 -0.33
CA THR A 81 6.06 -5.60 0.66
C THR A 81 5.31 -5.58 2.00
N LEU A 82 3.98 -5.47 1.98
CA LEU A 82 3.16 -5.55 3.19
C LEU A 82 3.24 -6.91 3.87
N VAL A 83 3.23 -8.01 3.11
CA VAL A 83 3.40 -9.37 3.65
C VAL A 83 4.75 -9.51 4.31
N ALA A 84 5.84 -9.08 3.66
CA ALA A 84 7.19 -9.14 4.22
C ALA A 84 7.31 -8.30 5.51
N ILE A 85 6.75 -7.08 5.53
CA ILE A 85 6.70 -6.25 6.74
C ILE A 85 5.94 -6.97 7.85
N ALA A 86 4.80 -7.58 7.55
CA ALA A 86 3.99 -8.29 8.53
C ALA A 86 4.72 -9.53 9.10
N GLU A 87 5.48 -10.25 8.28
CA GLU A 87 6.34 -11.36 8.71
C GLU A 87 7.41 -10.89 9.70
N GLU A 88 8.15 -9.81 9.38
CA GLU A 88 9.14 -9.21 10.29
C GLU A 88 8.53 -8.69 11.59
N MET A 89 7.26 -8.26 11.55
CA MET A 89 6.50 -7.85 12.74
C MET A 89 5.92 -9.03 13.54
N GLY A 90 6.22 -10.28 13.17
CA GLY A 90 5.72 -11.47 13.85
C GLY A 90 4.23 -11.76 13.58
N LYS A 91 3.66 -11.20 12.51
CA LYS A 91 2.25 -11.34 12.11
C LYS A 91 2.12 -11.90 10.68
N PRO A 92 2.56 -13.13 10.41
CA PRO A 92 2.59 -13.68 9.06
C PRO A 92 1.17 -13.79 8.47
N MET A 93 0.95 -13.19 7.30
CA MET A 93 -0.38 -13.16 6.65
C MET A 93 -0.67 -14.39 5.78
N LYS A 94 0.33 -15.25 5.53
CA LYS A 94 0.21 -16.46 4.67
C LYS A 94 -0.37 -16.16 3.28
N LEU A 95 0.03 -15.04 2.67
CA LEU A 95 -0.37 -14.64 1.32
C LEU A 95 0.83 -14.78 0.38
N SER A 96 0.81 -15.81 -0.46
CA SER A 96 1.91 -16.16 -1.37
C SER A 96 1.65 -15.75 -2.83
N GLY A 97 0.39 -15.49 -3.19
CA GLY A 97 0.01 -15.16 -4.57
C GLY A 97 -1.22 -14.28 -4.72
N ILE A 98 -1.36 -13.65 -5.89
CA ILE A 98 -2.46 -12.72 -6.18
C ILE A 98 -3.84 -13.38 -6.10
N LYS A 99 -3.95 -14.69 -6.36
CA LYS A 99 -5.20 -15.44 -6.21
C LYS A 99 -5.67 -15.45 -4.76
N GLU A 100 -4.75 -15.70 -3.83
CA GLU A 100 -5.03 -15.72 -2.39
C GLU A 100 -5.35 -14.32 -1.88
N VAL A 101 -4.61 -13.30 -2.32
CA VAL A 101 -4.90 -11.89 -2.01
C VAL A 101 -6.33 -11.53 -2.43
N ARG A 102 -6.74 -11.92 -3.65
CA ARG A 102 -8.11 -11.67 -4.14
C ARG A 102 -9.16 -12.46 -3.35
N ALA A 103 -8.88 -13.70 -2.99
CA ALA A 103 -9.78 -14.48 -2.14
C ALA A 103 -9.96 -13.83 -0.76
N ALA A 104 -8.88 -13.32 -0.16
CA ALA A 104 -8.92 -12.60 1.10
C ALA A 104 -9.70 -11.28 1.02
N LEU A 105 -9.67 -10.58 -0.13
CA LEU A 105 -10.46 -9.36 -0.33
C LEU A 105 -11.97 -9.63 -0.37
N SER A 106 -12.38 -10.78 -0.89
CA SER A 106 -13.79 -11.19 -0.99
C SER A 106 -14.32 -11.91 0.26
N ALA A 107 -13.46 -12.22 1.22
CA ALA A 107 -13.87 -12.86 2.46
C ALA A 107 -14.70 -11.88 3.31
N PRO A 108 -15.75 -12.35 4.02
CA PRO A 108 -16.47 -11.54 5.00
C PRO A 108 -15.48 -10.98 6.00
N ARG A 109 -15.50 -9.65 6.18
CA ARG A 109 -14.74 -9.01 7.26
C ARG A 109 -15.69 -8.85 8.45
N ASP A 110 -15.26 -9.26 9.63
CA ASP A 110 -15.91 -8.82 10.85
C ASP A 110 -15.81 -7.29 10.89
N SER A 111 -16.95 -6.60 10.80
CA SER A 111 -17.04 -5.13 10.68
C SER A 111 -16.62 -4.38 11.96
N ALA A 112 -15.94 -5.01 12.90
CA ALA A 112 -15.64 -4.49 14.24
C ALA A 112 -14.43 -3.55 14.32
N THR A 113 -13.89 -3.05 13.21
CA THR A 113 -12.76 -2.08 13.23
C THR A 113 -12.96 -0.85 12.34
N ALA A 114 -14.17 -0.64 11.82
CA ALA A 114 -14.51 0.55 11.04
C ALA A 114 -15.17 1.68 11.88
N GLU A 115 -15.59 1.38 13.12
CA GLU A 115 -16.19 2.36 14.05
C GLU A 115 -15.21 2.68 15.19
N ALA A 116 -14.13 3.37 14.87
CA ALA A 116 -13.35 4.10 15.87
C ALA A 116 -12.63 5.27 15.21
N GLN A 117 -13.41 6.30 14.86
CA GLN A 117 -13.07 7.73 14.88
C GLN A 117 -14.13 8.50 14.05
N ALA A 118 -15.27 8.76 14.70
CA ALA A 118 -16.11 9.92 14.45
C ALA A 118 -16.00 10.83 15.68
#